data_AF-A0A432SQQ2-F1
#
_entry.id   AF-A0A432SQQ2-F1
#
_cell.length_a   1.000
_cell.length_b   1.000
_cell.length_c   1.000
_cell.angle_alpha   90.00
_cell.angle_beta   90.00
_cell.angle_gamma   90.00
#
_symmetry.space_group_name_H-M   'P 1'
#
loop_
_entity.id
_entity.type
_entity.pdbx_description
1 polymer ?
#
loop_
_entity_poly.entity_id
_entity_poly.type
_entity_poly.pdbx_seq_one_letter_code
_entity_poly.pdbx_strand_id
1 'polypeptide(L)' 'MYIPKASKYDPDNLGHFGKFGGRYVPETLMPALLELDKSYQ' A
#
# COMPACT_ATOMS: atom_id res chain seq x y z
N MET A 1 -4.52 -19.23 -10.90
CA MET A 1 -4.90 -17.94 -10.29
C MET A 1 -3.79 -17.57 -9.32
N TYR A 2 -3.02 -16.52 -9.61
CA TYR A 2 -2.00 -16.06 -8.68
C TYR A 2 -2.72 -15.38 -7.52
N ILE A 3 -2.59 -15.96 -6.32
CA ILE A 3 -3.08 -15.35 -5.08
C ILE A 3 -1.83 -14.76 -4.43
N PRO A 4 -1.63 -13.42 -4.49
CA PRO A 4 -0.54 -12.80 -3.78
C PRO A 4 -0.66 -13.14 -2.29
N LYS A 5 0.41 -13.71 -1.73
CA LYS A 5 0.50 -14.00 -0.29
C LYS A 5 1.49 -13.00 0.29
N ALA A 6 1.16 -12.51 1.48
CA ALA A 6 2.06 -11.64 2.24
C ALA A 6 3.49 -12.20 2.27
N SER A 7 4.42 -11.38 1.85
CA SER A 7 5.84 -11.67 1.73
C SER A 7 6.62 -10.94 2.81
N LYS A 8 7.75 -11.50 3.23
CA LYS A 8 8.71 -10.82 4.12
C LYS A 8 9.30 -9.53 3.52
N TYR A 9 9.06 -9.29 2.22
CA TYR A 9 9.52 -8.13 1.49
C TYR A 9 8.41 -7.09 1.25
N ASP A 10 7.19 -7.33 1.75
CA ASP A 10 6.09 -6.37 1.63
C ASP A 10 6.31 -5.16 2.54
N PRO A 11 5.72 -4.00 2.20
CA PRO A 11 5.79 -2.82 3.04
C PRO A 11 5.00 -2.99 4.34
N ASP A 12 5.26 -2.11 5.31
CA ASP A 12 4.41 -1.99 6.49
C ASP A 12 3.01 -1.45 6.13
N ASN A 13 2.12 -1.39 7.12
CA ASN A 13 0.75 -0.88 6.97
C ASN A 13 0.67 0.60 6.56
N LEU A 14 1.75 1.37 6.73
CA LEU A 14 1.85 2.76 6.31
C LEU A 14 2.47 2.90 4.92
N GLY A 15 2.93 1.79 4.30
CA GLY A 15 3.54 1.76 2.98
C GLY A 15 5.06 1.94 3.01
N HIS A 16 5.74 1.75 4.14
CA HIS A 16 7.20 1.85 4.22
C HIS A 16 7.90 0.50 4.00
N PHE A 17 9.03 0.57 3.30
CA PHE A 17 10.05 -0.47 3.24
C PHE A 17 11.22 -0.05 4.14
N GLY A 18 11.14 -0.44 5.42
CA GLY A 18 12.08 0.04 6.44
C GLY A 18 11.95 1.56 6.62
N LYS A 19 12.99 2.33 6.27
CA LYS A 19 13.02 3.79 6.44
C LYS A 19 12.54 4.59 5.22
N PHE A 20 12.08 3.92 4.17
CA PHE A 20 11.73 4.52 2.88
C PHE A 20 10.28 4.21 2.51
N GLY A 21 9.67 5.00 1.63
CA GLY A 21 8.27 4.80 1.21
C GLY A 21 7.31 5.63 2.04
N GLY A 22 6.08 5.15 2.21
CA GLY A 22 4.98 5.92 2.81
C GLY A 22 4.12 6.61 1.75
N ARG A 23 3.14 7.40 2.21
CA ARG A 23 2.12 8.04 1.36
C ARG A 23 2.34 9.55 1.28
N TYR A 24 3.28 9.99 0.45
CA TYR A 24 3.57 11.42 0.21
C TYR A 24 2.78 11.97 -0.97
N VAL A 25 1.46 12.07 -0.78
CA VAL A 25 0.52 12.57 -1.80
C VAL A 25 -0.37 13.68 -1.23
N PRO A 26 -0.98 14.53 -2.08
CA PRO A 26 -2.05 15.41 -1.64
C PRO A 26 -3.21 14.64 -1.01
N GLU A 27 -3.82 15.21 0.03
CA GLU A 27 -4.98 14.62 0.72
C GLU A 27 -6.12 14.26 -0.24
N THR A 28 -6.31 15.04 -1.29
CA THR A 28 -7.34 14.81 -2.32
C THR A 28 -7.18 13.47 -3.05
N LEU A 29 -6.00 12.84 -3.02
CA LEU A 29 -5.74 11.53 -3.62
C LEU A 29 -5.90 10.36 -2.64
N MET A 30 -5.96 10.63 -1.33
CA MET A 30 -6.05 9.56 -0.33
C MET A 30 -7.28 8.66 -0.50
N PRO A 31 -8.50 9.16 -0.82
CA PRO A 31 -9.65 8.29 -1.04
C PRO A 31 -9.45 7.27 -2.17
N ALA A 32 -8.88 7.70 -3.30
CA ALA A 32 -8.63 6.82 -4.45
C ALA A 32 -7.58 5.75 -4.14
N LEU A 33 -6.53 6.08 -3.38
CA LEU A 33 -5.53 5.11 -2.95
C LEU A 33 -6.09 4.06 -1.98
N LEU A 34 -6.97 4.48 -1.07
CA LEU A 34 -7.64 3.55 -0.14
C LEU A 34 -8.59 2.60 -0.87
N GLU A 35 -9.32 3.10 -1.87
CA GLU A 35 -10.18 2.27 -2.73
C GLU A 35 -9.35 1.24 -3.53
N LEU A 36 -8.23 1.69 -4.09
CA LEU A 36 -7.30 0.82 -4.81
C LEU A 36 -6.74 -0.29 -3.89
N ASP A 37 -6.26 0.07 -2.71
CA ASP A 37 -5.72 -0.89 -1.73
C ASP A 37 -6.78 -1.92 -1.35
N LYS A 38 -8.00 -1.48 -1.04
CA LYS A 38 -9.14 -2.38 -0.75
C LYS A 38 -9.47 -3.32 -1.92
N SER A 39 -9.31 -2.85 -3.16
CA SER A 39 -9.62 -3.65 -4.37
C SER A 39 -8.50 -4.62 -4.73
N TYR A 40 -7.29 -4.37 -4.24
CA TYR A 40 -6.11 -5.17 -4.49
C TYR A 40 -5.96 -6.34 -3.50
N GLN A 41 -6.39 -6.16 -2.25
CA GLN A 41 -6.44 -7.21 -1.22
C GLN A 41 -7.50 -8.27 -1.56
#